data_AF-A0A7U2EW04-F1
#
_entry.id   AF-A0A7U2EW04-F1
#
_cell.length_a   1.000
_cell.length_b   1.000
_cell.length_c   1.000
_cell.angle_alpha   90.00
_cell.angle_beta   90.00
_cell.angle_gamma   90.00
#
_symmetry.space_group_name_H-M   'P 1'
#
loop_
_entity.id
_entity.type
_entity.pdbx_description
1 polymer ?
#
loop_
_entity_poly.entity_id
_entity_poly.type
_entity_poly.pdbx_seq_one_letter_code
_entity_poly.pdbx_strand_id
1 'polypeptide(L)'
;MDPLSITANIITVLHVANSIISVCYEVRSAIKQSPWSLTRTIDELRDLRNVLESLETAYNALDRAKSVDETRVRSFRLLCDSEASPLARCLQELSMLERKITKNGRGTPKLFSKAHAITQVIGWQLKENDARLSLERIERCKNTIILALTADETTLLIDIKAMTASLSESTALMNDNVSRILVRIQSSEMGMSLLVHFLYTLTDVDDKSRAITRWLAPINPWESHNAAVASRQPDTGGWLIQSKAFQNWSMSKSGGLWLSGFPGSGKTILL
;
A
#
# COMPACT_ATOMS: atom_id res chain seq x y z
N MET A 1 30.55 -6.35 8.00
CA MET A 1 31.20 -6.40 6.67
C MET A 1 30.29 -5.82 5.59
N ASP A 2 30.84 -5.48 4.42
CA ASP A 2 30.07 -5.07 3.24
C ASP A 2 29.17 -6.21 2.72
N PRO A 3 27.99 -5.91 2.17
CA PRO A 3 27.08 -6.89 1.57
C PRO A 3 27.75 -7.89 0.62
N LEU A 4 28.70 -7.39 -0.17
CA LEU A 4 29.48 -8.16 -1.14
C LEU A 4 30.32 -9.27 -0.50
N SER A 5 30.77 -9.10 0.75
CA SER A 5 31.59 -10.10 1.43
C SER A 5 30.76 -11.32 1.85
N ILE A 6 29.47 -11.13 2.16
CA ILE A 6 28.56 -12.21 2.54
C ILE A 6 28.25 -13.07 1.31
N THR A 7 27.87 -12.43 0.21
CA THR A 7 27.62 -13.11 -1.06
C THR A 7 28.87 -13.86 -1.54
N ALA A 8 30.06 -13.25 -1.44
CA ALA A 8 31.31 -13.91 -1.81
C ALA A 8 31.59 -15.18 -0.98
N ASN A 9 31.32 -15.15 0.33
CA ASN A 9 31.47 -16.34 1.18
C ASN A 9 30.50 -17.45 0.76
N ILE A 10 29.22 -17.14 0.56
CA ILE A 10 28.20 -18.12 0.13
C ILE A 10 28.58 -18.76 -1.21
N ILE A 11 28.97 -17.94 -2.20
CA ILE A 11 29.42 -18.41 -3.52
C ILE A 11 30.64 -19.32 -3.40
N THR A 12 31.59 -18.98 -2.52
CA THR A 12 32.80 -19.79 -2.31
C THR A 12 32.45 -21.17 -1.76
N VAL A 13 31.57 -21.27 -0.76
CA VAL A 13 31.11 -22.56 -0.21
C VAL A 13 30.36 -23.37 -1.27
N LEU A 14 29.47 -22.72 -2.04
CA LEU A 14 28.75 -23.35 -3.15
C LEU A 14 29.70 -23.91 -4.23
N HIS A 15 30.75 -23.17 -4.57
CA HIS A 15 31.74 -23.60 -5.56
C HIS A 15 32.47 -24.86 -5.12
N VAL A 16 32.96 -24.90 -3.88
CA VAL A 16 33.66 -26.07 -3.33
C VAL A 16 32.72 -27.28 -3.24
N ALA A 17 31.48 -27.10 -2.78
CA ALA A 17 30.49 -28.17 -2.73
C ALA A 17 30.23 -28.78 -4.13
N ASN A 18 30.05 -27.94 -5.15
CA ASN A 18 29.84 -28.40 -6.53
C ASN A 18 31.07 -29.10 -7.12
N SER A 19 32.29 -28.62 -6.81
CA SER A 19 33.55 -29.29 -7.20
C SER A 19 33.59 -30.74 -6.67
N ILE A 20 33.31 -30.91 -5.37
CA ILE A 20 33.31 -32.24 -4.74
C ILE A 20 32.21 -33.14 -5.33
N ILE A 21 31.00 -32.62 -5.53
CA ILE A 21 29.90 -33.36 -6.15
C ILE A 21 30.31 -33.86 -7.55
N SER A 22 30.95 -33.03 -8.37
CA SER A 22 31.44 -33.41 -9.70
C SER A 22 32.43 -34.57 -9.63
N VAL A 23 33.42 -34.48 -8.75
CA VAL A 23 34.41 -35.54 -8.53
C VAL A 23 33.73 -36.84 -8.07
N CYS A 24 32.74 -36.76 -7.18
CA CYS A 24 31.98 -37.92 -6.74
C CYS A 24 31.19 -38.57 -7.88
N TYR A 25 30.60 -37.81 -8.80
CA TYR A 25 29.93 -38.36 -9.98
C TYR A 25 30.88 -39.04 -10.97
N GLU A 26 32.07 -38.48 -11.18
CA GLU A 26 33.11 -39.12 -12.01
C GLU A 26 33.50 -40.47 -11.42
N VAL A 27 33.77 -40.55 -10.12
CA VAL A 27 34.09 -41.80 -9.43
C VAL A 27 32.92 -42.78 -9.50
N ARG A 28 31.67 -42.31 -9.31
CA ARG A 28 30.47 -43.14 -9.42
C ARG A 28 30.29 -43.74 -10.81
N SER A 29 30.64 -43.00 -11.86
CA SER A 29 30.56 -43.49 -13.25
C SER A 29 31.59 -44.58 -13.56
N ALA A 30 32.69 -44.61 -12.80
CA ALA A 30 33.80 -45.52 -13.03
C ALA A 30 33.75 -46.82 -12.21
N ILE A 31 32.89 -46.92 -11.19
CA ILE A 31 32.81 -48.07 -10.27
C ILE A 31 31.48 -48.82 -10.45
N LYS A 32 31.51 -50.16 -10.49
CA LYS A 32 30.29 -51.01 -10.61
C LYS A 32 29.40 -51.03 -9.36
N GLN A 33 29.98 -51.02 -8.16
CA GLN A 33 29.24 -50.96 -6.90
C GLN A 33 29.62 -49.70 -6.15
N SER A 34 28.65 -48.81 -5.92
CA SER A 34 28.87 -47.55 -5.22
C SER A 34 29.03 -47.80 -3.72
N PRO A 35 30.15 -47.40 -3.09
CA PRO A 35 30.29 -47.44 -1.64
C PRO A 35 29.24 -46.55 -0.96
N TRP A 36 28.79 -46.94 0.24
CA TRP A 36 27.84 -46.13 1.01
C TRP A 36 28.34 -44.68 1.19
N SER A 37 29.63 -44.53 1.51
CA SER A 37 30.23 -43.22 1.75
C SER A 37 30.25 -42.32 0.51
N LEU A 38 30.32 -42.88 -0.70
CA LEU A 38 30.24 -42.11 -1.94
C LEU A 38 28.82 -41.57 -2.16
N THR A 39 27.81 -42.46 -2.11
CA THR A 39 26.40 -42.07 -2.30
C THR A 39 25.98 -41.07 -1.24
N ARG A 40 26.32 -41.32 0.03
CA ARG A 40 25.97 -40.43 1.14
C ARG A 40 26.64 -39.06 1.04
N THR A 41 27.88 -39.01 0.56
CA THR A 41 28.57 -37.72 0.34
C THR A 41 27.89 -36.90 -0.75
N ILE A 42 27.46 -37.52 -1.85
CA ILE A 42 26.70 -36.84 -2.90
C ILE A 42 25.40 -36.26 -2.33
N ASP A 43 24.63 -37.07 -1.60
CA ASP A 43 23.34 -36.66 -1.05
C ASP A 43 23.50 -35.50 -0.06
N GLU A 44 24.43 -35.63 0.89
CA GLU A 44 24.62 -34.62 1.95
C GLU A 44 25.14 -33.29 1.40
N LEU A 45 26.01 -33.33 0.38
CA LEU A 45 26.49 -32.12 -0.31
C LEU A 45 25.42 -31.48 -1.17
N ARG A 46 24.52 -32.27 -1.78
CA ARG A 46 23.38 -31.75 -2.52
C ARG A 46 22.39 -31.06 -1.59
N ASP A 47 22.11 -31.67 -0.45
CA ASP A 47 21.24 -31.08 0.59
C ASP A 47 21.84 -29.79 1.13
N LEU A 48 23.15 -29.76 1.42
CA LEU A 48 23.85 -28.54 1.81
C LEU A 48 23.75 -27.46 0.71
N ARG A 49 23.96 -27.82 -0.55
CA ARG A 49 23.87 -26.88 -1.68
C ARG A 49 22.49 -26.23 -1.75
N ASN A 50 21.43 -27.02 -1.64
CA ASN A 50 20.05 -26.50 -1.65
C ASN A 50 19.82 -25.50 -0.51
N VAL A 51 20.35 -25.77 0.69
CA VAL A 51 20.27 -24.83 1.83
C VAL A 51 21.03 -23.54 1.56
N LEU A 52 22.22 -23.62 0.94
CA LEU A 52 23.03 -22.45 0.58
C LEU A 52 22.39 -21.62 -0.53
N GLU A 53 21.74 -22.25 -1.52
CA GLU A 53 20.96 -21.55 -2.56
C GLU A 53 19.74 -20.83 -1.97
N SER A 54 19.05 -21.45 -1.00
CA SER A 54 17.98 -20.78 -0.23
C SER A 54 18.51 -19.58 0.56
N LEU A 55 19.69 -19.72 1.18
CA LEU A 55 20.35 -18.62 1.89
C LEU A 55 20.72 -17.46 0.96
N GLU A 56 21.27 -17.76 -0.22
CA GLU A 56 21.58 -16.76 -1.25
C GLU A 56 20.32 -16.03 -1.72
N THR A 57 19.23 -16.77 -1.97
CA THR A 57 17.95 -16.20 -2.39
C THR A 57 17.36 -15.27 -1.34
N ALA A 58 17.38 -15.69 -0.07
CA ALA A 58 16.89 -14.88 1.05
C ALA A 58 17.72 -13.60 1.23
N TYR A 59 19.05 -13.71 1.11
CA TYR A 59 19.94 -12.56 1.18
C TYR A 59 19.70 -11.56 0.04
N ASN A 60 19.56 -12.04 -1.19
CA ASN A 60 19.28 -11.19 -2.36
C ASN A 60 17.93 -10.48 -2.25
N ALA A 61 16.94 -11.10 -1.60
CA ALA A 61 15.65 -10.46 -1.32
C ALA A 61 15.79 -9.31 -0.31
N LEU A 62 16.63 -9.47 0.72
CA LEU A 62 16.94 -8.43 1.71
C LEU A 62 17.67 -7.23 1.07
N ASP A 63 18.67 -7.47 0.23
CA ASP A 63 19.44 -6.40 -0.43
C ASP A 63 18.55 -5.52 -1.33
N ARG A 64 17.60 -6.15 -2.05
CA ARG A 64 16.64 -5.42 -2.91
C ARG A 64 15.63 -4.60 -2.12
N ALA A 65 15.30 -4.99 -0.89
CA ALA A 65 14.21 -4.38 -0.14
C ALA A 65 14.50 -2.94 0.28
N LYS A 66 15.76 -2.46 0.29
CA LYS A 66 16.23 -1.11 0.73
C LYS A 66 15.81 -0.67 2.14
N SER A 67 14.79 -1.26 2.76
CA SER A 67 14.44 -1.17 4.16
C SER A 67 15.23 -2.23 4.92
N VAL A 68 16.43 -1.87 5.36
CA VAL A 68 17.26 -2.73 6.19
C VAL A 68 16.58 -2.84 7.55
N ASP A 69 15.75 -3.87 7.72
CA ASP A 69 15.31 -4.29 9.04
C ASP A 69 16.55 -4.81 9.79
N GLU A 70 16.96 -4.04 10.79
CA GLU A 70 18.22 -4.20 11.49
C GLU A 70 18.31 -5.58 12.17
N THR A 71 17.17 -6.19 12.50
CA THR A 71 17.07 -7.50 13.14
C THR A 71 17.39 -8.64 12.17
N ARG A 72 16.85 -8.60 10.94
CA ARG A 72 17.09 -9.62 9.90
C ARG A 72 18.56 -9.64 9.49
N VAL A 73 19.12 -8.44 9.32
CA VAL A 73 20.54 -8.29 8.99
C VAL A 73 21.43 -8.82 10.11
N ARG A 74 21.02 -8.81 11.39
CA ARG A 74 21.79 -9.42 12.49
C ARG A 74 21.91 -10.95 12.36
N SER A 75 20.84 -11.65 11.98
CA SER A 75 20.87 -13.12 11.79
C SER A 75 21.82 -13.53 10.67
N PHE A 76 21.75 -12.84 9.52
CA PHE A 76 22.67 -13.08 8.40
C PHE A 76 24.11 -12.64 8.70
N ARG A 77 24.30 -11.55 9.44
CA ARG A 77 25.62 -11.12 9.93
C ARG A 77 26.23 -12.15 10.88
N LEU A 78 25.46 -12.72 11.81
CA LEU A 78 25.94 -13.78 12.71
C LEU A 78 26.43 -15.03 11.95
N LEU A 79 25.84 -15.34 10.80
CA LEU A 79 26.29 -16.43 9.93
C LEU A 79 27.62 -16.15 9.22
N CYS A 80 28.08 -14.89 9.17
CA CYS A 80 29.21 -14.46 8.32
C CYS A 80 30.34 -13.73 9.06
N ASP A 81 30.05 -12.93 10.08
CA ASP A 81 30.96 -11.93 10.68
C ASP A 81 31.93 -12.51 11.74
N SER A 82 31.84 -13.79 12.12
CA SER A 82 32.74 -14.39 13.13
C SER A 82 33.83 -15.26 12.51
N GLU A 83 35.06 -15.22 13.03
CA GLU A 83 36.15 -16.15 12.67
C GLU A 83 35.76 -17.63 12.86
N ALA A 84 34.70 -17.90 13.63
CA ALA A 84 34.12 -19.21 13.84
C ALA A 84 32.72 -19.36 13.23
N SER A 85 32.43 -18.60 12.17
CA SER A 85 31.11 -18.59 11.54
C SER A 85 30.72 -19.97 10.98
N PRO A 86 29.42 -20.33 10.98
CA PRO A 86 28.96 -21.61 10.44
C PRO A 86 29.36 -21.82 8.98
N LEU A 87 29.40 -20.75 8.18
CA LEU A 87 29.85 -20.80 6.78
C LEU A 87 31.36 -21.03 6.66
N ALA A 88 32.17 -20.34 7.47
CA ALA A 88 33.63 -20.55 7.48
C ALA A 88 33.97 -21.98 7.94
N ARG A 89 33.28 -22.50 8.96
CA ARG A 89 33.40 -23.89 9.42
C ARG A 89 32.98 -24.87 8.32
N CYS A 90 31.88 -24.60 7.63
CA CYS A 90 31.42 -25.41 6.51
C CYS A 90 32.47 -25.47 5.39
N LEU A 91 33.03 -24.32 5.01
CA LEU A 91 34.10 -24.23 4.01
C LEU A 91 35.35 -25.02 4.44
N GLN A 92 35.73 -24.92 5.71
CA GLN A 92 36.87 -25.67 6.26
C GLN A 92 36.65 -27.18 6.18
N GLU A 93 35.48 -27.66 6.58
CA GLU A 93 35.12 -29.08 6.53
C GLU A 93 35.02 -29.60 5.08
N LEU A 94 34.43 -28.81 4.18
CA LEU A 94 34.39 -29.13 2.74
C LEU A 94 35.79 -29.17 2.13
N SER A 95 36.66 -28.22 2.45
CA SER A 95 38.05 -28.20 1.97
C SER A 95 38.83 -29.40 2.50
N MET A 96 38.60 -29.80 3.75
CA MET A 96 39.19 -31.01 4.32
C MET A 96 38.68 -32.28 3.61
N LEU A 97 37.39 -32.34 3.29
CA LEU A 97 36.77 -33.44 2.56
C LEU A 97 37.31 -33.51 1.13
N GLU A 98 37.33 -32.39 0.40
CA GLU A 98 37.92 -32.27 -0.94
C GLU A 98 39.36 -32.77 -0.93
N ARG A 99 40.15 -32.34 0.06
CA ARG A 99 41.54 -32.76 0.21
C ARG A 99 41.67 -34.26 0.50
N LYS A 100 40.77 -34.87 1.29
CA LYS A 100 40.77 -36.33 1.53
C LYS A 100 40.38 -37.11 0.27
N ILE A 101 39.49 -36.56 -0.56
CA ILE A 101 39.06 -37.17 -1.83
C ILE A 101 40.16 -37.00 -2.91
N THR A 102 40.90 -35.88 -2.91
CA THR A 102 41.87 -35.53 -3.96
C THR A 102 43.33 -35.89 -3.66
N LYS A 103 43.79 -35.86 -2.39
CA LYS A 103 45.22 -36.10 -2.03
C LYS A 103 45.72 -37.50 -2.34
N ASN A 104 44.85 -38.48 -2.54
CA ASN A 104 45.27 -39.84 -2.89
C ASN A 104 45.15 -40.15 -4.38
N GLY A 105 44.81 -39.17 -5.24
CA GLY A 105 44.57 -39.38 -6.67
C GLY A 105 45.30 -38.47 -7.66
N ARG A 106 46.08 -37.47 -7.21
CA ARG A 106 46.82 -36.56 -8.12
C ARG A 106 48.30 -36.95 -8.23
N GLY A 107 48.59 -37.94 -9.07
CA GLY A 107 49.76 -37.83 -9.94
C GLY A 107 49.49 -36.71 -10.95
N THR A 108 50.42 -35.78 -11.11
CA THR A 108 50.34 -34.65 -12.04
C THR A 108 49.88 -35.08 -13.45
N PRO A 109 48.88 -34.45 -14.08
CA PRO A 109 48.64 -34.68 -15.49
C PRO A 109 49.67 -33.89 -16.30
N LYS A 110 50.77 -34.54 -16.70
CA LYS A 110 51.50 -34.10 -17.89
C LYS A 110 50.59 -34.37 -19.09
N LEU A 111 50.46 -33.35 -19.93
CA LEU A 111 49.84 -33.42 -21.25
C LEU A 111 50.25 -34.72 -21.98
N PHE A 112 49.26 -35.35 -22.63
CA PHE A 112 49.38 -36.48 -23.57
C PHE A 112 49.57 -37.89 -22.96
N SER A 113 48.46 -38.64 -22.80
CA SER A 113 48.23 -39.95 -23.45
C SER A 113 47.02 -40.66 -22.83
N LYS A 114 46.04 -41.01 -23.67
CA LYS A 114 44.64 -41.32 -23.29
C LYS A 114 44.34 -42.78 -22.91
N ALA A 115 45.30 -43.71 -22.88
CA ALA A 115 44.92 -45.13 -22.88
C ALA A 115 45.47 -46.04 -21.77
N HIS A 116 46.37 -45.60 -20.87
CA HIS A 116 46.96 -46.52 -19.87
C HIS A 116 47.13 -45.96 -18.44
N ALA A 117 46.55 -44.80 -18.11
CA ALA A 117 46.57 -44.25 -16.75
C ALA A 117 45.27 -44.51 -15.94
N ILE A 118 44.31 -45.23 -16.51
CA ILE A 118 42.92 -45.27 -16.03
C ILE A 118 42.68 -46.41 -15.01
N THR A 119 43.59 -47.37 -14.84
CA THR A 119 43.33 -48.57 -14.03
C THR A 119 44.05 -48.66 -12.68
N GLN A 120 44.83 -47.66 -12.25
CA GLN A 120 45.57 -47.73 -10.97
C GLN A 120 45.12 -46.78 -9.86
N VAL A 121 44.05 -45.98 -10.03
CA VAL A 121 43.66 -44.97 -9.01
C VAL A 121 42.16 -44.98 -8.64
N ILE A 122 41.32 -45.76 -9.33
CA ILE A 122 39.85 -45.72 -9.16
C ILE A 122 39.37 -46.68 -8.05
N GLY A 123 39.87 -46.46 -6.84
CA GLY A 123 39.19 -46.91 -5.63
C GLY A 123 38.69 -45.67 -4.92
N TRP A 124 37.42 -45.61 -4.53
CA TRP A 124 36.97 -44.57 -3.62
C TRP A 124 37.80 -44.65 -2.32
N GLN A 125 38.60 -43.62 -2.03
CA GLN A 125 39.65 -43.66 -1.00
C GLN A 125 39.20 -43.13 0.36
N LEU A 126 37.95 -42.69 0.50
CA LEU A 126 37.44 -42.15 1.76
C LEU A 126 37.02 -43.31 2.68
N LYS A 127 37.82 -43.55 3.73
CA LYS A 127 37.50 -44.53 4.77
C LYS A 127 36.13 -44.22 5.39
N GLU A 128 35.32 -45.24 5.68
CA GLU A 128 33.97 -45.05 6.20
C GLU A 128 33.94 -44.23 7.50
N ASN A 129 34.87 -44.47 8.43
CA ASN A 129 34.97 -43.69 9.66
C ASN A 129 35.28 -42.21 9.40
N ASP A 130 36.19 -41.92 8.45
CA ASP A 130 36.52 -40.56 8.05
C ASP A 130 35.37 -39.88 7.32
N ALA A 131 34.64 -40.62 6.48
CA ALA A 131 33.45 -40.16 5.80
C ALA A 131 32.37 -39.77 6.82
N ARG A 132 32.08 -40.66 7.78
CA ARG A 132 31.07 -40.44 8.81
C ARG A 132 31.36 -39.20 9.65
N LEU A 133 32.61 -39.03 10.09
CA LEU A 133 33.03 -37.85 10.86
C LEU A 133 32.91 -36.56 10.05
N SER A 134 33.26 -36.58 8.77
CA SER A 134 33.18 -35.39 7.91
C SER A 134 31.73 -35.02 7.61
N LEU A 135 30.88 -36.02 7.34
CA LEU A 135 29.46 -35.84 7.08
C LEU A 135 28.70 -35.34 8.32
N GLU A 136 28.98 -35.86 9.51
CA GLU A 136 28.38 -35.37 10.76
C GLU A 136 28.70 -33.88 10.99
N ARG A 137 29.90 -33.42 10.64
CA ARG A 137 30.29 -32.02 10.79
C ARG A 137 29.62 -31.12 9.75
N ILE A 138 29.51 -31.59 8.50
CA ILE A 138 28.76 -30.90 7.44
C ILE A 138 27.28 -30.78 7.83
N GLU A 139 26.68 -31.85 8.34
CA GLU A 139 25.29 -31.89 8.80
C GLU A 139 25.06 -30.89 9.94
N ARG A 140 25.98 -30.79 10.91
CA ARG A 140 25.93 -29.75 11.96
C ARG A 140 25.96 -28.33 11.39
N CYS A 141 26.82 -28.09 10.39
CA CYS A 141 26.88 -26.77 9.72
C CYS A 141 25.56 -26.48 9.01
N LYS A 142 25.03 -27.44 8.24
CA LYS A 142 23.74 -27.37 7.55
C LYS A 142 22.61 -27.03 8.53
N ASN A 143 22.51 -27.76 9.64
CA ASN A 143 21.47 -27.54 10.65
C ASN A 143 21.58 -26.16 11.30
N THR A 144 22.79 -25.65 11.51
CA THR A 144 22.98 -24.29 12.04
C THR A 144 22.49 -23.22 11.06
N ILE A 145 22.75 -23.40 9.77
CA ILE A 145 22.28 -22.48 8.71
C ILE A 145 20.75 -22.54 8.61
N ILE A 146 20.16 -23.73 8.64
CA ILE A 146 18.70 -23.91 8.64
C ILE A 146 18.08 -23.21 9.86
N LEU A 147 18.64 -23.38 11.06
CA LEU A 147 18.12 -22.72 12.26
C LEU A 147 18.12 -21.19 12.12
N ALA A 148 19.20 -20.62 11.58
CA ALA A 148 19.27 -19.18 11.34
C ALA A 148 18.25 -18.70 10.29
N LEU A 149 18.05 -19.46 9.21
CA LEU A 149 17.00 -19.18 8.21
C LEU A 149 15.60 -19.22 8.84
N THR A 150 15.30 -20.25 9.63
CA THR A 150 13.99 -20.37 10.31
C THR A 150 13.78 -19.27 11.36
N ALA A 151 14.83 -18.82 12.05
CA ALA A 151 14.75 -17.69 12.97
C ALA A 151 14.44 -16.37 12.22
N ASP A 152 14.99 -16.20 11.02
CA ASP A 152 14.65 -15.07 10.16
C ASP A 152 13.19 -15.15 9.69
N GLU A 153 12.76 -16.28 9.12
CA GLU A 153 11.38 -16.52 8.68
C GLU A 153 10.35 -16.27 9.79
N THR A 154 10.63 -16.73 11.02
CA THR A 154 9.73 -16.48 12.17
C THR A 154 9.66 -15.01 12.56
N THR A 155 10.76 -14.26 12.42
CA THR A 155 10.78 -12.81 12.61
C THR A 155 9.89 -12.13 11.55
N LEU A 156 10.00 -12.54 10.27
CA LEU A 156 9.12 -12.05 9.19
C LEU A 156 7.64 -12.24 9.53
N LEU A 157 7.29 -13.43 10.03
CA LEU A 157 5.91 -13.77 10.36
C LEU A 157 5.36 -12.93 11.52
N ILE A 158 6.19 -12.61 12.52
CA ILE A 158 5.82 -11.74 13.63
C ILE A 158 5.55 -10.32 13.10
N ASP A 159 6.42 -9.78 12.26
CA ASP A 159 6.25 -8.45 11.68
C ASP A 159 4.99 -8.35 10.82
N ILE A 160 4.76 -9.35 9.95
CA ILE A 160 3.54 -9.44 9.12
C ILE A 160 2.30 -9.47 10.01
N LYS A 161 2.33 -10.25 11.09
CA LYS A 161 1.20 -10.33 12.02
C LYS A 161 0.94 -9.00 12.72
N ALA A 162 1.99 -8.30 13.16
CA ALA A 162 1.87 -6.99 13.79
C ALA A 162 1.30 -5.94 12.81
N MET A 163 1.80 -5.91 11.58
CA MET A 163 1.31 -5.02 10.53
C MET A 163 -0.14 -5.33 10.13
N THR A 164 -0.51 -6.61 10.09
CA THR A 164 -1.90 -7.04 9.82
C THR A 164 -2.85 -6.62 10.95
N ALA A 165 -2.41 -6.73 12.21
CA ALA A 165 -3.20 -6.28 13.35
C ALA A 165 -3.44 -4.76 13.32
N SER A 166 -2.38 -3.98 13.05
CA SER A 166 -2.48 -2.53 12.89
C SER A 166 -3.40 -2.13 11.73
N LEU A 167 -3.30 -2.83 10.59
CA LEU A 167 -4.19 -2.60 9.45
C LEU A 167 -5.64 -2.91 9.82
N SER A 168 -5.89 -4.03 10.50
CA SER A 168 -7.24 -4.40 10.96
C SER A 168 -7.84 -3.34 11.87
N GLU A 169 -7.06 -2.79 12.81
CA GLU A 169 -7.49 -1.68 13.66
C GLU A 169 -7.82 -0.43 12.85
N SER A 170 -6.96 -0.05 11.89
CA SER A 170 -7.22 1.09 11.01
C SER A 170 -8.50 0.89 10.17
N THR A 171 -8.75 -0.32 9.67
CA THR A 171 -9.97 -0.62 8.91
C THR A 171 -11.23 -0.56 9.79
N ALA A 172 -11.13 -0.98 11.05
CA ALA A 172 -12.24 -0.88 12.01
C ALA A 172 -12.57 0.59 12.30
N LEU A 173 -11.57 1.44 12.51
CA LEU A 173 -11.73 2.89 12.69
C LEU A 173 -12.34 3.55 11.45
N MET A 174 -11.90 3.17 10.26
CA MET A 174 -12.50 3.64 9.00
C MET A 174 -13.97 3.26 8.89
N ASN A 175 -14.31 2.00 9.19
CA ASN A 175 -15.70 1.54 9.14
C ASN A 175 -16.61 2.29 10.12
N ASP A 176 -16.10 2.58 11.32
CA ASP A 176 -16.82 3.41 12.30
C ASP A 176 -17.00 4.86 11.81
N ASN A 177 -15.96 5.48 11.23
CA ASN A 177 -16.07 6.82 10.65
C ASN A 177 -17.09 6.86 9.50
N VAL A 178 -17.09 5.84 8.62
CA VAL A 178 -18.08 5.71 7.55
C VAL A 178 -19.49 5.58 8.12
N SER A 179 -19.67 4.75 9.14
CA SER A 179 -20.97 4.60 9.82
C SER A 179 -21.46 5.92 10.42
N ARG A 180 -20.57 6.69 11.06
CA ARG A 180 -20.88 8.02 11.59
C ARG A 180 -21.26 9.03 10.51
N ILE A 181 -20.60 8.99 9.35
CA ILE A 181 -20.94 9.85 8.21
C ILE A 181 -22.31 9.48 7.66
N LEU A 182 -22.62 8.19 7.49
CA LEU A 182 -23.92 7.74 7.00
C LEU A 182 -25.08 8.23 7.89
N VAL A 183 -24.93 8.13 9.23
CA VAL A 183 -25.93 8.65 10.17
C VAL A 183 -26.13 10.17 10.01
N ARG A 184 -25.05 10.93 9.79
CA ARG A 184 -25.13 12.39 9.56
C ARG A 184 -25.79 12.75 8.23
N ILE A 185 -25.52 11.99 7.17
CA ILE A 185 -26.16 12.21 5.86
C ILE A 185 -27.66 11.92 5.98
N GLN A 186 -28.02 10.79 6.58
CA GLN A 186 -29.42 10.39 6.72
C GLN A 186 -30.22 11.38 7.59
N SER A 187 -29.63 11.93 8.65
CA SER A 187 -30.28 12.98 9.44
C SER A 187 -30.43 14.29 8.66
N SER A 188 -29.45 14.64 7.81
CA SER A 188 -29.53 15.79 6.91
C SER A 188 -30.60 15.63 5.83
N GLU A 189 -30.75 14.44 5.25
CA GLU A 189 -31.80 14.14 4.26
C GLU A 189 -33.20 14.32 4.85
N MET A 190 -33.40 13.88 6.09
CA MET A 190 -34.67 14.06 6.82
C MET A 190 -35.00 15.56 6.99
N GLY A 191 -34.02 16.37 7.40
CA GLY A 191 -34.18 17.82 7.55
C GLY A 191 -34.48 18.53 6.23
N MET A 192 -33.77 18.17 5.16
CA MET A 192 -34.00 18.69 3.80
C MET A 192 -35.40 18.36 3.30
N SER A 193 -35.89 17.14 3.51
CA SER A 193 -37.23 16.72 3.11
C SER A 193 -38.32 17.59 3.76
N LEU A 194 -38.19 17.89 5.05
CA LEU A 194 -39.10 18.79 5.77
C LEU A 194 -39.06 20.22 5.20
N LEU A 195 -37.86 20.74 4.89
CA LEU A 195 -37.72 22.08 4.30
C LEU A 195 -38.35 22.15 2.89
N VAL A 196 -38.13 21.13 2.06
CA VAL A 196 -38.76 21.07 0.72
C VAL A 196 -40.29 21.04 0.86
N HIS A 197 -40.82 20.24 1.79
CA HIS A 197 -42.26 20.20 2.04
C HIS A 197 -42.80 21.55 2.50
N PHE A 198 -42.11 22.23 3.42
CA PHE A 198 -42.50 23.56 3.90
C PHE A 198 -42.44 24.62 2.80
N LEU A 199 -41.43 24.61 1.94
CA LEU A 199 -41.34 25.53 0.81
C LEU A 199 -42.48 25.30 -0.18
N TYR A 200 -42.82 24.03 -0.46
CA TYR A 200 -43.94 23.69 -1.34
C TYR A 200 -45.28 24.21 -0.80
N THR A 201 -45.54 24.07 0.50
CA THR A 201 -46.78 24.59 1.11
C THR A 201 -46.83 26.10 1.09
N LEU A 202 -45.72 26.80 1.33
CA LEU A 202 -45.66 28.26 1.20
C LEU A 202 -45.97 28.70 -0.23
N THR A 203 -45.41 28.04 -1.25
CA THR A 203 -45.69 28.39 -2.66
C THR A 203 -47.15 28.13 -3.05
N ASP A 204 -47.74 27.03 -2.57
CA ASP A 204 -49.15 26.69 -2.84
C ASP A 204 -50.12 27.71 -2.21
N VAL A 205 -49.83 28.14 -0.97
CA VAL A 205 -50.61 29.19 -0.30
C VAL A 205 -50.52 30.51 -1.06
N ASP A 206 -49.32 30.86 -1.52
CA ASP A 206 -49.07 32.06 -2.31
C ASP A 206 -49.80 32.04 -3.65
N ASP A 207 -49.77 30.90 -4.35
CA ASP A 207 -50.49 30.71 -5.62
C ASP A 207 -52.00 30.81 -5.45
N LYS A 208 -52.55 30.21 -4.38
CA LYS A 208 -53.96 30.33 -4.05
C LYS A 208 -54.35 31.77 -3.72
N SER A 209 -53.54 32.46 -2.93
CA SER A 209 -53.75 33.88 -2.59
C SER A 209 -53.75 34.77 -3.84
N ARG A 210 -52.78 34.55 -4.75
CA ARG A 210 -52.74 35.24 -6.06
C ARG A 210 -53.97 34.94 -6.91
N ALA A 211 -54.44 33.69 -6.94
CA ALA A 211 -55.64 33.30 -7.68
C ALA A 211 -56.90 33.99 -7.13
N ILE A 212 -57.08 34.02 -5.80
CA ILE A 212 -58.19 34.74 -5.14
C ILE A 212 -58.11 36.24 -5.44
N THR A 213 -56.92 36.83 -5.34
CA THR A 213 -56.72 38.25 -5.62
C THR A 213 -57.10 38.61 -7.06
N ARG A 214 -56.69 37.78 -8.04
CA ARG A 214 -57.08 37.94 -9.45
C ARG A 214 -58.59 37.78 -9.65
N TRP A 215 -59.23 36.88 -8.91
CA TRP A 215 -60.68 36.71 -8.99
C TRP A 215 -61.45 37.89 -8.39
N LEU A 216 -61.02 38.42 -7.24
CA LEU A 216 -61.66 39.57 -6.58
C LEU A 216 -61.43 40.89 -7.32
N ALA A 217 -60.25 41.07 -7.91
CA ALA A 217 -59.86 42.27 -8.63
C ALA A 217 -59.42 41.91 -10.07
N PRO A 218 -60.39 41.63 -10.98
CA PRO A 218 -60.08 41.26 -12.36
C PRO A 218 -59.40 42.39 -13.14
N ILE A 219 -59.55 43.63 -12.69
CA ILE A 219 -58.87 44.80 -13.23
C ILE A 219 -57.83 45.23 -12.21
N ASN A 220 -56.55 45.25 -12.61
CA ASN A 220 -55.48 45.75 -11.78
C ASN A 220 -55.65 47.29 -11.61
N PRO A 221 -55.97 47.79 -10.40
CA PRO A 221 -56.20 49.22 -10.20
C PRO A 221 -54.95 50.05 -10.48
N TRP A 222 -53.76 49.45 -10.30
CA TRP A 222 -52.48 50.10 -10.56
C TRP A 222 -52.25 50.38 -12.04
N GLU A 223 -52.67 49.47 -12.93
CA GLU A 223 -52.58 49.67 -14.37
C GLU A 223 -53.50 50.80 -14.82
N SER A 224 -54.74 50.83 -14.32
CA SER A 224 -55.68 51.93 -14.58
C SER A 224 -55.16 53.27 -14.04
N HIS A 225 -54.55 53.28 -12.85
CA HIS A 225 -53.94 54.46 -12.25
C HIS A 225 -52.74 54.96 -13.08
N ASN A 226 -51.82 54.07 -13.44
CA ASN A 226 -50.65 54.44 -14.24
C ASN A 226 -51.04 54.96 -15.62
N ALA A 227 -52.05 54.39 -16.26
CA ALA A 227 -52.58 54.90 -17.52
C ALA A 227 -53.18 56.31 -17.37
N ALA A 228 -53.88 56.57 -16.27
CA ALA A 228 -54.42 57.89 -15.95
C ALA A 228 -53.29 58.91 -15.70
N VAL A 229 -52.27 58.55 -14.91
CA VAL A 229 -51.09 59.39 -14.66
C VAL A 229 -50.28 59.63 -15.94
N ALA A 230 -50.13 58.62 -16.80
CA ALA A 230 -49.45 58.77 -18.09
C ALA A 230 -50.16 59.76 -19.02
N SER A 231 -51.47 59.93 -18.87
CA SER A 231 -52.28 60.90 -19.63
C SER A 231 -52.21 62.32 -19.06
N ARG A 232 -51.42 62.56 -18.00
CA ARG A 232 -51.28 63.86 -17.34
C ARG A 232 -50.57 64.86 -18.26
N GLN A 233 -51.20 66.01 -18.45
CA GLN A 233 -50.61 67.11 -19.21
C GLN A 233 -49.53 67.84 -18.40
N PRO A 234 -48.50 68.42 -19.04
CA PRO A 234 -47.51 69.27 -18.37
C PRO A 234 -48.19 70.37 -17.53
N ASP A 235 -47.60 70.71 -16.38
CA ASP A 235 -48.10 71.69 -15.39
C ASP A 235 -49.42 71.35 -14.67
N THR A 236 -50.01 70.17 -14.94
CA THR A 236 -51.18 69.68 -14.19
C THR A 236 -50.81 69.40 -12.74
N GLY A 237 -51.51 70.06 -11.79
CA GLY A 237 -51.32 69.87 -10.35
C GLY A 237 -50.41 70.88 -9.66
N GLY A 238 -49.81 71.83 -10.41
CA GLY A 238 -49.01 72.91 -9.82
C GLY A 238 -49.78 73.73 -8.78
N TRP A 239 -51.06 74.01 -9.03
CA TRP A 239 -51.95 74.72 -8.09
C TRP A 239 -52.11 73.99 -6.74
N LEU A 240 -52.09 72.65 -6.75
CA LEU A 240 -52.23 71.83 -5.54
C LEU A 240 -50.91 71.84 -4.77
N ILE A 241 -49.78 71.60 -5.44
CA ILE A 241 -48.45 71.56 -4.82
C ILE A 241 -48.06 72.93 -4.24
N GLN A 242 -48.46 74.01 -4.90
CA GLN A 242 -48.24 75.38 -4.45
C GLN A 242 -49.24 75.82 -3.36
N SER A 243 -50.27 75.03 -3.07
CA SER A 243 -51.25 75.38 -2.04
C SER A 243 -50.64 75.26 -0.65
N LYS A 244 -50.97 76.22 0.23
CA LYS A 244 -50.58 76.16 1.65
C LYS A 244 -51.11 74.89 2.33
N ALA A 245 -52.28 74.41 1.91
CA ALA A 245 -52.86 73.18 2.44
C ALA A 245 -51.97 71.95 2.18
N PHE A 246 -51.49 71.80 0.94
CA PHE A 246 -50.56 70.71 0.59
C PHE A 246 -49.21 70.86 1.27
N GLN A 247 -48.63 72.07 1.28
CA GLN A 247 -47.34 72.31 1.93
C GLN A 247 -47.38 72.02 3.42
N ASN A 248 -48.42 72.51 4.13
CA ASN A 248 -48.61 72.24 5.55
C ASN A 248 -48.83 70.75 5.82
N TRP A 249 -49.60 70.06 4.98
CA TRP A 249 -49.79 68.61 5.11
C TRP A 249 -48.48 67.85 4.86
N SER A 250 -47.71 68.20 3.83
CA SER A 250 -46.44 67.54 3.48
C SER A 250 -45.37 67.68 4.56
N MET A 251 -45.41 68.77 5.35
CA MET A 251 -44.50 69.02 6.46
C MET A 251 -45.01 68.42 7.79
N SER A 252 -46.26 67.95 7.84
CA SER A 252 -46.82 67.32 9.05
C SER A 252 -46.33 65.87 9.20
N LYS A 253 -46.11 65.42 10.43
CA LYS A 253 -45.75 64.03 10.74
C LYS A 253 -46.95 63.07 10.74
N SER A 254 -48.18 63.61 10.75
CA SER A 254 -49.42 62.82 10.71
C SER A 254 -50.60 63.66 10.18
N GLY A 255 -51.54 63.01 9.48
CA GLY A 255 -52.74 63.63 8.91
C GLY A 255 -52.98 63.27 7.45
N GLY A 256 -54.18 63.55 6.93
CA GLY A 256 -54.55 63.34 5.53
C GLY A 256 -54.96 64.63 4.85
N LEU A 257 -54.66 64.77 3.55
CA LEU A 257 -55.17 65.83 2.70
C LEU A 257 -56.35 65.31 1.89
N TRP A 258 -57.52 65.93 2.03
CA TRP A 258 -58.70 65.56 1.26
C TRP A 258 -58.86 66.47 0.03
N LEU A 259 -58.81 65.87 -1.16
CA LEU A 259 -59.03 66.57 -2.43
C LEU A 259 -60.46 66.29 -2.93
N SER A 260 -61.33 67.30 -2.91
CA SER A 260 -62.69 67.20 -3.44
C SER A 260 -62.83 67.94 -4.77
N GLY A 261 -63.75 67.49 -5.62
CA GLY A 261 -64.05 68.12 -6.91
C GLY A 261 -65.13 67.36 -7.67
N PHE A 262 -65.71 67.96 -8.69
CA PHE A 262 -66.75 67.35 -9.51
C PHE A 262 -66.27 66.05 -10.20
N PRO A 263 -67.16 65.10 -10.53
CA PRO A 263 -66.82 63.97 -11.39
C PRO A 263 -66.15 64.46 -12.69
N GLY A 264 -65.08 63.80 -13.14
CA GLY A 264 -64.32 64.21 -14.33
C GLY A 264 -63.33 65.37 -14.11
N SER A 265 -63.21 65.96 -12.92
CA SER A 265 -62.27 67.06 -12.63
C SER A 265 -60.78 66.65 -12.60
N GLY A 266 -60.42 65.45 -13.08
CA GLY A 266 -59.04 65.00 -13.18
C GLY A 266 -58.34 64.59 -11.87
N LYS A 267 -59.08 64.35 -10.78
CA LYS A 267 -58.48 63.98 -9.47
C LYS A 267 -57.54 62.77 -9.53
N THR A 268 -57.91 61.74 -10.29
CA THR A 268 -57.12 60.51 -10.48
C THR A 268 -55.89 60.72 -11.37
N ILE A 269 -55.86 61.77 -12.19
CA ILE A 269 -54.72 62.11 -13.06
C ILE A 269 -53.70 62.99 -12.30
N LEU A 270 -54.14 63.65 -11.23
CA LEU A 270 -53.30 64.54 -10.39
C LEU A 270 -52.37 63.76 -9.43
N LEU A 271 -52.80 62.59 -8.96
CA LEU A 271 -52.11 61.70 -8.02
C LEU A 271 -51.55 60.51 -8.78
#